data_AF-A0A846DGR3-F1
#
_entry.id   AF-A0A846DGR3-F1
#
_cell.length_a   1.000
_cell.length_b   1.000
_cell.length_c   1.000
_cell.angle_alpha   90.00
_cell.angle_beta   90.00
_cell.angle_gamma   90.00
#
_symmetry.space_group_name_H-M   'P 1'
#
loop_
_entity.id
_entity.type
_entity.pdbx_description
1 polymer ?
#
loop_
_entity_poly.entity_id
_entity_poly.type
_entity_poly.pdbx_seq_one_letter_code
_entity_poly.pdbx_strand_id
1 'polypeptide(L)'
;MRWASEYIQISPGEWLSIDGKRIRGTVSNSNTKYQNFICVVSVFTHDQGLVLTQNQFENKHGSEISTVQALIKTLHLEQAVLSLDSLHCQKKPAT
;
A
#
# COMPACT_ATOMS: atom_id res chain seq x y z
N MET A 1 6.41 7.50 -7.96
CA MET A 1 7.84 7.14 -8.04
C MET A 1 7.91 5.69 -8.48
N ARG A 2 8.64 5.36 -9.56
CA ARG A 2 8.76 3.97 -10.08
C ARG A 2 10.19 3.47 -10.25
N TRP A 3 11.18 4.28 -9.87
CA TRP A 3 12.58 3.96 -10.13
C TRP A 3 12.99 2.59 -9.53
N ALA A 4 12.67 2.33 -8.26
CA ALA A 4 13.06 1.09 -7.60
C ALA A 4 12.42 -0.13 -8.28
N SER A 5 11.11 -0.08 -8.57
CA SER A 5 10.42 -1.13 -9.32
C SER A 5 10.91 -1.34 -10.76
N GLU A 6 11.61 -0.39 -11.37
CA GLU A 6 12.16 -0.52 -12.73
C GLU A 6 13.50 -1.26 -12.75
N TYR A 7 14.32 -1.10 -11.72
CA TYR A 7 15.66 -1.69 -11.66
C TYR A 7 15.74 -2.96 -10.82
N ILE A 8 14.75 -3.21 -9.96
CA ILE A 8 14.78 -4.31 -9.00
C ILE A 8 13.85 -5.41 -9.49
N GLN A 9 14.43 -6.58 -9.70
CA GLN A 9 13.71 -7.78 -10.07
C GLN A 9 13.24 -8.48 -8.81
N ILE A 10 11.95 -8.80 -8.76
CA ILE A 10 11.35 -9.55 -7.65
C ILE A 10 11.50 -11.02 -7.99
N SER A 11 12.19 -11.75 -7.11
CA SER A 11 12.39 -13.20 -7.31
C SER A 11 11.14 -13.98 -6.89
N PRO A 12 10.82 -15.10 -7.55
CA PRO A 12 9.75 -15.99 -7.09
C PRO A 12 10.01 -16.44 -5.65
N GLY A 13 8.99 -16.35 -4.79
CA GLY A 13 9.08 -16.69 -3.37
C GLY A 13 9.67 -15.58 -2.47
N GLU A 14 10.04 -14.43 -3.03
CA GLU A 14 10.53 -13.29 -2.26
C GLU A 14 9.44 -12.73 -1.34
N TRP A 15 9.83 -12.36 -0.12
CA TRP A 15 8.92 -11.78 0.86
C TRP A 15 8.78 -10.27 0.62
N LEU A 16 7.53 -9.83 0.48
CA LEU A 16 7.16 -8.42 0.35
C LEU A 16 6.16 -8.03 1.42
N SER A 17 6.37 -6.89 2.06
CA SER A 17 5.41 -6.29 2.98
C SER A 17 4.70 -5.12 2.33
N ILE A 18 3.38 -5.03 2.48
CA ILE A 18 2.61 -3.85 2.06
C ILE A 18 1.84 -3.32 3.26
N ASP A 19 2.00 -2.02 3.51
CA ASP A 19 1.43 -1.34 4.68
C ASP A 19 1.07 0.11 4.31
N GLY A 20 -0.05 0.59 4.86
CA GLY A 20 -0.50 1.97 4.78
C GLY A 20 -0.17 2.78 6.04
N LYS A 21 0.48 3.93 5.85
CA LYS A 21 0.68 4.93 6.91
C LYS A 21 -0.03 6.23 6.56
N ARG A 22 -0.71 6.81 7.56
CA ARG A 22 -1.32 8.14 7.46
C ARG A 22 -0.28 9.23 7.71
N ILE A 23 -0.29 10.28 6.89
CA ILE A 23 0.57 11.45 7.09
C ILE A 23 -0.13 12.42 8.06
N ARG A 24 0.32 12.45 9.31
CA ARG A 24 -0.26 13.32 10.37
C ARG A 24 -0.32 14.80 9.96
N GLY A 25 0.69 15.30 9.24
CA GLY A 25 0.73 16.70 8.78
C GLY A 25 -0.34 17.07 7.75
N THR A 26 -1.06 16.10 7.18
CA THR A 26 -2.10 16.33 6.16
C THR A 26 -3.52 16.27 6.74
N VAL A 27 -3.64 16.08 8.06
CA VAL A 27 -4.94 15.97 8.71
C VAL A 27 -5.64 17.33 8.67
N SER A 28 -6.84 17.37 8.11
CA SER A 28 -7.75 18.51 8.15
C SER A 28 -9.06 18.12 8.84
N ASN A 29 -9.74 19.09 9.46
CA ASN A 29 -11.01 18.89 10.18
C ASN A 29 -10.93 17.77 11.23
N SER A 30 -9.84 17.72 12.00
CA SER A 30 -9.56 16.67 12.99
C SER A 30 -10.71 16.51 14.01
N ASN A 31 -10.97 15.26 14.43
CA ASN A 31 -12.03 14.92 15.40
C ASN A 31 -13.45 15.26 14.95
N THR A 32 -13.66 15.46 13.65
CA THR A 32 -15.00 15.67 13.07
C THR A 32 -15.33 14.59 12.05
N LYS A 33 -16.61 14.44 11.71
CA LYS A 33 -17.04 13.59 10.58
C LYS A 33 -16.49 14.04 9.22
N TYR A 34 -15.93 15.24 9.14
CA TYR A 34 -15.31 15.80 7.94
C TYR A 34 -13.80 15.61 7.93
N GLN A 35 -13.22 14.87 8.87
CA GLN A 35 -11.79 14.60 8.92
C GLN A 35 -11.30 14.02 7.59
N ASN A 36 -10.23 14.60 7.05
CA ASN A 36 -9.54 14.10 5.86
C ASN A 36 -8.04 14.07 6.12
N PHE A 37 -7.33 13.17 5.45
CA PHE A 37 -5.88 13.02 5.52
C PHE A 37 -5.39 12.21 4.32
N ILE A 38 -4.11 12.31 4.03
CA ILE A 38 -3.43 11.50 3.03
C ILE A 38 -2.87 10.25 3.69
N CYS A 39 -3.14 9.11 3.08
CA CYS A 39 -2.48 7.84 3.35
C CYS A 39 -1.48 7.53 2.26
N VAL A 40 -0.35 6.94 2.65
CA VAL A 40 0.65 6.39 1.73
C VAL A 40 0.75 4.89 1.99
N VAL A 41 0.64 4.11 0.93
CA VAL A 41 0.79 2.65 0.93
C VAL A 41 2.08 2.32 0.21
N SER A 42 2.99 1.62 0.90
CA SER A 42 4.31 1.27 0.37
C SER A 42 4.47 -0.24 0.24
N VAL A 43 5.19 -0.68 -0.81
CA VAL A 43 5.62 -2.09 -1.00
C VAL A 43 7.10 -2.18 -0.66
N PHE A 44 7.43 -2.99 0.35
CA PHE A 44 8.78 -3.17 0.85
C PHE A 44 9.29 -4.59 0.57
N THR A 45 10.50 -4.71 0.03
CA THR A 45 11.19 -5.99 -0.15
C THR A 45 12.08 -6.30 1.05
N HIS A 46 11.96 -7.51 1.57
CA HIS A 46 12.78 -7.99 2.68
C HIS A 46 14.19 -8.37 2.23
N ASP A 47 14.34 -8.89 1.02
CA ASP A 47 15.64 -9.35 0.50
C ASP A 47 16.57 -8.17 0.20
N GLN A 48 16.02 -7.10 -0.39
CA GLN A 48 16.80 -5.92 -0.77
C GLN A 48 16.68 -4.77 0.24
N GLY A 49 15.80 -4.87 1.23
CA GLY A 49 15.66 -3.90 2.31
C GLY A 49 15.18 -2.51 1.87
N LEU A 50 14.36 -2.44 0.82
CA LEU A 50 13.96 -1.16 0.20
C LEU A 50 12.48 -1.10 -0.16
N VAL A 51 11.99 0.12 -0.40
CA VAL A 51 10.63 0.36 -0.90
C VAL A 51 10.65 0.33 -2.43
N LEU A 52 9.98 -0.65 -3.03
CA LEU A 52 9.88 -0.82 -4.48
C LEU A 52 9.01 0.26 -5.12
N THR A 53 7.88 0.56 -4.47
CA THR A 53 6.96 1.61 -4.91
C THR A 53 6.05 2.03 -3.77
N GLN A 54 5.37 3.15 -3.97
CA GLN A 54 4.35 3.65 -3.07
C GLN A 54 3.24 4.37 -3.85
N ASN A 55 2.02 4.27 -3.35
CA ASN A 55 0.87 5.04 -3.81
C ASN A 55 0.26 5.83 -2.66
N GLN A 56 -0.41 6.94 -2.96
CA GLN A 56 -1.12 7.74 -1.97
C GLN A 56 -2.60 7.90 -2.33
N PHE A 57 -3.43 8.08 -1.32
CA PHE A 57 -4.84 8.40 -1.50
C PHE A 57 -5.33 9.32 -0.38
N GLU A 58 -6.38 10.08 -0.66
CA GLU A 58 -7.11 10.83 0.35
C GLU A 58 -8.18 9.96 0.99
N ASN A 59 -8.25 9.96 2.32
CA ASN A 59 -9.14 9.07 3.09
C ASN A 59 -10.64 9.19 2.71
N LYS A 60 -11.07 10.33 2.18
CA LYS A 60 -12.46 10.52 1.72
C LYS A 60 -12.74 10.03 0.30
N HIS A 61 -11.70 9.85 -0.49
CA HIS A 61 -11.81 9.56 -1.93
C HIS A 61 -11.29 8.16 -2.30
N GLY A 62 -10.62 7.48 -1.37
CA GLY A 62 -10.09 6.13 -1.56
C GLY A 62 -9.91 5.39 -0.25
N SER A 63 -9.48 4.14 -0.37
CA SER A 63 -9.21 3.27 0.78
C SER A 63 -7.87 2.56 0.63
N GLU A 64 -7.34 2.12 1.76
CA GLU A 64 -6.08 1.36 1.80
C GLU A 64 -6.22 0.03 1.06
N ILE A 65 -7.35 -0.66 1.27
CA ILE A 65 -7.65 -1.95 0.65
C ILE A 65 -7.64 -1.84 -0.88
N SER A 66 -8.32 -0.83 -1.46
CA SER A 66 -8.35 -0.68 -2.92
C SER A 66 -6.97 -0.30 -3.47
N THR A 67 -6.20 0.49 -2.73
CA THR A 67 -4.84 0.88 -3.10
C THR A 67 -3.87 -0.32 -3.08
N VAL A 68 -3.92 -1.15 -2.05
CA VAL A 68 -3.13 -2.39 -1.93
C VAL A 68 -3.47 -3.35 -3.09
N GLN A 69 -4.76 -3.55 -3.38
CA GLN A 69 -5.20 -4.41 -4.49
C GLN A 69 -4.70 -3.88 -5.84
N ALA A 70 -4.70 -2.56 -6.05
CA ALA A 70 -4.18 -1.94 -7.26
C ALA A 70 -2.65 -2.14 -7.38
N LEU A 71 -1.91 -2.00 -6.28
CA LEU A 71 -0.46 -2.20 -6.25
C LEU A 71 -0.07 -3.65 -6.59
N ILE A 72 -0.74 -4.64 -5.99
CA ILE A 72 -0.49 -6.06 -6.26
C ILE A 72 -0.66 -6.38 -7.75
N LYS A 73 -1.74 -5.87 -8.37
CA LYS A 73 -2.00 -6.05 -9.81
C LYS A 73 -0.99 -5.33 -10.69
N THR A 74 -0.62 -4.10 -10.33
CA THR A 74 0.27 -3.26 -11.16
C THR A 74 1.70 -3.80 -11.22
N LEU A 75 2.15 -4.43 -10.13
CA LEU A 75 3.52 -4.92 -9.98
C LEU A 75 3.69 -6.40 -10.34
N HIS A 76 2.61 -7.09 -10.72
CA HIS A 76 2.62 -8.54 -11.02
C HIS A 76 3.29 -9.37 -9.91
N LEU A 77 2.82 -9.17 -8.67
CA LEU A 77 3.38 -9.83 -7.48
C LEU A 77 2.85 -11.25 -7.25
N GLU A 78 2.29 -11.92 -8.26
CA GLU A 78 1.63 -13.22 -8.08
C GLU A 78 2.58 -14.34 -7.65
N GLN A 79 3.89 -14.18 -7.90
CA GLN A 79 4.92 -15.15 -7.52
C GLN A 79 5.62 -14.79 -6.20
N ALA A 80 5.30 -13.65 -5.58
CA ALA A 80 5.88 -13.22 -4.32
C ALA A 80 5.06 -13.68 -3.11
N VAL A 81 5.70 -13.77 -1.95
CA VAL A 81 5.03 -14.00 -0.66
C VAL A 81 4.66 -12.65 -0.04
N LEU A 82 3.36 -12.37 0.06
CA LEU A 82 2.87 -11.09 0.58
C LEU A 82 2.58 -11.17 2.08
N SER A 83 3.12 -10.21 2.83
CA SER A 83 2.79 -9.93 4.22
C SER A 83 1.96 -8.64 4.29
N LEU A 84 0.73 -8.75 4.77
CA LEU A 84 -0.26 -7.67 4.85
C LEU A 84 -0.95 -7.74 6.22
N ASP A 85 -1.51 -6.62 6.68
CA ASP A 85 -2.47 -6.68 7.79
C ASP A 85 -3.68 -7.56 7.38
N SER A 86 -4.17 -8.36 8.32
CA SER A 86 -5.41 -9.13 8.25
C SER A 86 -6.61 -8.33 7.70
N LEU A 87 -6.66 -7.01 7.93
CA LEU A 87 -7.69 -6.13 7.40
C LEU A 87 -7.78 -6.16 5.86
N HIS A 88 -6.68 -6.46 5.17
CA HIS A 88 -6.61 -6.52 3.72
C HIS A 88 -7.17 -7.83 3.13
N CYS A 89 -7.37 -8.86 3.95
CA CYS A 89 -7.82 -10.19 3.52
C CYS A 89 -9.36 -10.28 3.30
N GLN A 90 -10.03 -9.14 3.10
CA GLN A 90 -11.48 -9.09 2.93
C GLN A 90 -11.91 -9.55 1.54
N LYS A 91 -12.74 -10.60 1.47
CA LYS A 91 -13.37 -11.07 0.22
C LYS A 91 -14.43 -10.09 -0.30
N LYS A 92 -15.14 -9.42 0.62
CA LYS A 92 -16.11 -8.37 0.32
C LYS A 92 -15.74 -7.17 1.19
N PRO A 93 -15.19 -6.08 0.62
CA PRO A 93 -14.96 -4.87 1.39
C PRO A 93 -16.30 -4.35 1.90
N ALA A 94 -16.32 -3.87 3.15
CA ALA A 94 -17.49 -3.21 3.69
C ALA A 94 -17.82 -1.97 2.84
N THR A 95 -19.06 -1.89 2.35
CA THR A 95 -19.60 -0.78 1.55
C THR A 95 -19.77 0.48 2.39
#